data_AF-A0A383S3A0-F1
#
_entry.id   AF-A0A383S3A0-F1
#
_cell.length_a   1.000
_cell.length_b   1.000
_cell.length_c   1.000
_cell.angle_alpha   90.00
_cell.angle_beta   90.00
_cell.angle_gamma   90.00
#
_symmetry.space_group_name_H-M   'P 1'
#
loop_
_entity.id
_entity.type
_entity.pdbx_description
1 polymer ?
#
loop_
_entity_poly.entity_id
_entity_poly.type
_entity_poly.pdbx_seq_one_letter_code
_entity_poly.pdbx_strand_id
1 'polypeptide(L)'
;MSSGDLGAYDEPVPFDDGAADTLKSAATALSGTLKDQTTSRSGWASTALAEFRGHYADVFESNAKAASTDCTSIASALDDLAAEVEALKEAAAAERERRRKAKEWADRQEKEWAIKSWWDDRVGTDKPPVGAEHVPMPEPHDPVTTPWSEPAPGAAGGVSSACPDDLRAYSSNVSGANDTVVTQKGTLEGAITDFADKCSWCKINTSGITTALASFETNNTNEVNWVNTVAAAFEAAGGSGEISEVSDAA
;
A
#
# COMPACT_ATOMS: atom_id res chain seq x y z
N MET A 1 35.64 -22.25 22.69
CA MET A 1 34.50 -21.47 22.15
C MET A 1 33.30 -21.80 23.01
N SER A 2 32.74 -20.79 23.66
CA SER A 2 31.73 -20.96 24.72
C SER A 2 30.44 -21.55 24.16
N SER A 3 29.80 -22.42 24.95
CA SER A 3 28.55 -23.15 24.72
C SER A 3 27.31 -22.24 24.71
N GLY A 4 27.45 -20.99 24.27
CA GLY A 4 26.47 -19.92 24.44
C GLY A 4 25.63 -19.56 23.21
N ASP A 5 25.80 -20.25 22.08
CA ASP A 5 25.11 -19.92 20.81
C ASP A 5 24.33 -21.10 20.22
N LEU A 6 24.11 -22.14 21.03
CA LEU A 6 23.29 -23.30 20.67
C LEU A 6 21.81 -23.12 21.11
N GLY A 7 21.45 -22.01 21.75
CA GLY A 7 20.08 -21.75 22.21
C GLY A 7 19.07 -21.42 21.11
N ALA A 8 19.51 -21.13 19.88
CA ALA A 8 18.66 -20.55 18.84
C ALA A 8 17.95 -21.58 17.90
N TYR A 9 18.21 -22.88 18.01
CA TYR A 9 17.59 -23.89 17.13
C TYR A 9 16.38 -24.63 17.74
N ASP A 10 16.18 -24.58 19.07
CA ASP A 10 15.05 -25.25 19.71
C ASP A 10 13.76 -24.42 19.73
N GLU A 11 13.85 -23.10 19.51
CA GLU A 11 12.67 -22.24 19.42
C GLU A 11 12.08 -22.27 18.00
N PRO A 12 10.74 -22.41 17.86
CA PRO A 12 10.05 -22.20 16.59
C PRO A 12 10.37 -20.82 16.01
N VAL A 13 10.44 -20.70 14.68
CA VAL A 13 10.50 -19.39 14.02
C VAL A 13 9.14 -18.71 14.22
N PRO A 14 9.05 -17.58 14.96
CA PRO A 14 7.77 -16.93 15.22
C PRO A 14 7.32 -16.14 13.99
N PHE A 15 6.74 -16.87 13.03
CA PHE A 15 6.24 -16.37 11.76
C PHE A 15 4.98 -17.16 11.36
N ASP A 16 3.88 -16.45 11.17
CA ASP A 16 2.59 -17.02 10.76
C ASP A 16 2.39 -16.83 9.25
N ASP A 17 2.44 -17.94 8.52
CA ASP A 17 2.31 -17.95 7.06
C ASP A 17 0.92 -17.44 6.60
N GLY A 18 -0.13 -17.63 7.40
CA GLY A 18 -1.49 -17.19 7.10
C GLY A 18 -1.69 -15.68 7.27
N ALA A 19 -1.06 -15.10 8.28
CA ALA A 19 -1.01 -13.65 8.46
C ALA A 19 -0.24 -12.97 7.31
N ALA A 20 0.89 -13.57 6.90
CA ALA A 20 1.64 -13.12 5.72
C ALA A 20 0.79 -13.19 4.44
N ASP A 21 0.11 -14.31 4.19
CA ASP A 21 -0.77 -14.47 3.03
C ASP A 21 -1.94 -13.48 3.02
N THR A 22 -2.50 -13.18 4.20
CA THR A 22 -3.58 -12.21 4.36
C THR A 22 -3.09 -10.80 4.03
N LEU A 23 -1.92 -10.39 4.55
CA LEU A 23 -1.31 -9.09 4.25
C LEU A 23 -1.00 -8.95 2.75
N LYS A 24 -0.35 -9.95 2.16
CA LYS A 24 -0.05 -9.97 0.73
C LYS A 24 -1.32 -9.86 -0.13
N SER A 25 -2.37 -10.59 0.24
CA SER A 25 -3.65 -10.57 -0.49
C SER A 25 -4.34 -9.21 -0.39
N ALA A 26 -4.36 -8.60 0.79
CA ALA A 26 -4.94 -7.28 1.00
C ALA A 26 -4.19 -6.20 0.21
N ALA A 27 -2.86 -6.22 0.24
CA ALA A 27 -2.02 -5.30 -0.53
C ALA A 27 -2.25 -5.46 -2.05
N THR A 28 -2.29 -6.70 -2.53
CA THR A 28 -2.53 -7.00 -3.95
C THR A 28 -3.92 -6.55 -4.41
N ALA A 29 -4.96 -6.76 -3.59
CA ALA A 29 -6.33 -6.36 -3.91
C ALA A 29 -6.48 -4.83 -3.99
N LEU A 30 -5.87 -4.10 -3.06
CA LEU A 30 -5.88 -2.64 -3.06
C LEU A 30 -5.04 -2.07 -4.21
N SER A 31 -3.87 -2.64 -4.50
CA SER A 31 -3.06 -2.29 -5.66
C SER A 31 -3.85 -2.42 -6.97
N GLY A 32 -4.52 -3.56 -7.17
CA GLY A 32 -5.36 -3.80 -8.35
C GLY A 32 -6.48 -2.76 -8.48
N THR A 33 -7.16 -2.47 -7.37
CA THR A 33 -8.23 -1.46 -7.34
C THR A 33 -7.71 -0.07 -7.72
N LEU A 34 -6.56 0.34 -7.19
CA LEU A 34 -5.97 1.65 -7.52
C LEU A 34 -5.54 1.74 -8.98
N LYS A 35 -4.98 0.67 -9.56
CA LYS A 35 -4.61 0.61 -10.99
C LYS A 35 -5.84 0.74 -11.89
N ASP A 36 -6.93 0.05 -11.57
CA ASP A 36 -8.19 0.18 -12.30
C ASP A 36 -8.72 1.61 -12.20
N GLN A 37 -8.66 2.20 -11.01
CA GLN A 37 -9.09 3.57 -10.78
C GLN A 37 -8.25 4.61 -11.53
N THR A 38 -6.96 4.41 -11.76
CA THR A 38 -6.15 5.30 -12.61
C THR A 38 -6.81 5.50 -13.98
N THR A 39 -7.31 4.40 -14.57
CA THR A 39 -7.98 4.43 -15.87
C THR A 39 -9.38 5.03 -15.76
N SER A 40 -10.19 4.58 -14.79
CA SER A 40 -11.56 5.05 -14.61
C SER A 40 -11.64 6.55 -14.32
N ARG A 41 -10.80 7.05 -13.40
CA ARG A 41 -10.73 8.47 -13.01
C ARG A 41 -10.34 9.36 -14.18
N SER A 42 -9.38 8.93 -14.98
CA SER A 42 -8.97 9.65 -16.20
C SER A 42 -10.12 9.74 -17.21
N GLY A 43 -10.92 8.66 -17.34
CA GLY A 43 -12.13 8.65 -18.17
C GLY A 43 -13.20 9.61 -17.66
N TRP A 44 -13.54 9.56 -16.37
CA TRP A 44 -14.52 10.46 -15.77
C TRP A 44 -14.09 11.93 -15.85
N ALA A 45 -12.81 12.22 -15.60
CA ALA A 45 -12.26 13.57 -15.73
C ALA A 45 -12.37 14.07 -17.18
N SER A 46 -12.07 13.21 -18.16
CA SER A 46 -12.20 13.55 -19.58
C SER A 46 -13.64 13.87 -19.97
N THR A 47 -14.62 13.14 -19.42
CA THR A 47 -16.05 13.44 -19.62
C THR A 47 -16.42 14.79 -19.01
N ALA A 48 -16.04 15.04 -17.75
CA ALA A 48 -16.28 16.34 -17.09
C ALA A 48 -15.64 17.51 -17.85
N LEU A 49 -14.43 17.32 -18.37
CA LEU A 49 -13.68 18.32 -19.14
C LEU A 49 -14.21 18.54 -20.55
N ALA A 50 -15.19 17.77 -21.05
CA ALA A 50 -15.72 17.95 -22.40
C ALA A 50 -16.27 19.37 -22.60
N GLU A 51 -17.05 19.87 -21.64
CA GLU A 51 -17.65 21.21 -21.67
C GLU A 51 -17.12 22.15 -20.57
N PHE A 52 -16.17 21.69 -19.75
CA PHE A 52 -15.56 22.52 -18.70
C PHE A 52 -14.40 23.34 -19.26
N ARG A 53 -14.49 24.67 -19.21
CA ARG A 53 -13.46 25.64 -19.63
C ARG A 53 -13.26 26.72 -18.59
N GLY A 54 -12.11 27.40 -18.67
CA GLY A 54 -11.75 28.52 -17.80
C GLY A 54 -10.89 28.09 -16.62
N HIS A 55 -10.65 29.02 -15.69
CA HIS A 55 -9.74 28.84 -14.57
C HIS A 55 -10.08 27.60 -13.72
N TYR A 56 -11.37 27.36 -13.44
CA TYR A 56 -11.77 26.18 -12.66
C TYR A 56 -11.55 24.86 -13.40
N ALA A 57 -11.59 24.86 -14.73
CA ALA A 57 -11.29 23.66 -15.51
C ALA A 57 -9.80 23.29 -15.41
N ASP A 58 -8.90 24.28 -15.44
CA ASP A 58 -7.44 24.06 -15.33
C ASP A 58 -7.08 23.45 -13.97
N VAL A 59 -7.68 23.96 -12.89
CA VAL A 59 -7.42 23.43 -11.54
C VAL A 59 -8.02 22.04 -11.38
N PHE A 60 -9.25 21.81 -11.86
CA PHE A 60 -9.86 20.47 -11.90
C PHE A 60 -8.98 19.47 -12.64
N GLU A 61 -8.49 19.84 -13.84
CA GLU A 61 -7.65 18.95 -14.64
C GLU A 61 -6.35 18.60 -13.91
N SER A 62 -5.71 19.59 -13.26
CA SER A 62 -4.50 19.38 -12.47
C SER A 62 -4.75 18.44 -11.29
N ASN A 63 -5.82 18.65 -10.52
CA ASN A 63 -6.17 17.82 -9.37
C ASN A 63 -6.55 16.39 -9.80
N ALA A 64 -7.33 16.24 -10.87
CA ALA A 64 -7.71 14.94 -11.41
C ALA A 64 -6.49 14.15 -11.91
N LYS A 65 -5.53 14.81 -12.59
CA LYS A 65 -4.25 14.20 -13.00
C LYS A 65 -3.44 13.77 -11.79
N ALA A 66 -3.31 14.63 -10.78
CA ALA A 66 -2.61 14.33 -9.53
C ALA A 66 -3.20 13.09 -8.84
N ALA A 67 -4.53 12.99 -8.73
CA ALA A 67 -5.19 11.84 -8.14
C ALA A 67 -4.91 10.52 -8.92
N SER A 68 -4.90 10.56 -10.25
CA SER A 68 -4.53 9.38 -11.07
C SER A 68 -3.04 8.99 -10.92
N THR A 69 -2.15 9.96 -10.77
CA THR A 69 -0.74 9.71 -10.48
C THR A 69 -0.55 9.10 -9.09
N ASP A 70 -1.26 9.61 -8.08
CA ASP A 70 -1.22 9.09 -6.71
C ASP A 70 -1.73 7.64 -6.66
N CYS A 71 -2.80 7.28 -7.39
CA CYS A 71 -3.24 5.89 -7.53
C CYS A 71 -2.10 4.98 -8.00
N THR A 72 -1.36 5.41 -9.02
CA THR A 72 -0.25 4.63 -9.59
C THR A 72 0.92 4.51 -8.61
N SER A 73 1.28 5.60 -7.92
CA SER A 73 2.37 5.58 -6.93
C SER A 73 2.05 4.67 -5.76
N ILE A 74 0.83 4.76 -5.20
CA ILE A 74 0.42 3.94 -4.06
C ILE A 74 0.30 2.47 -4.48
N ALA A 75 -0.26 2.18 -5.66
CA ALA A 75 -0.34 0.81 -6.16
C ALA A 75 1.04 0.15 -6.32
N SER A 76 2.04 0.89 -6.79
CA SER A 76 3.41 0.39 -6.89
C SER A 76 3.99 0.05 -5.52
N ALA A 77 3.79 0.89 -4.50
CA ALA A 77 4.27 0.61 -3.14
C ALA A 77 3.57 -0.61 -2.51
N LEU A 78 2.28 -0.82 -2.84
CA LEU A 78 1.53 -2.00 -2.41
C LEU A 78 2.00 -3.28 -3.11
N ASP A 79 2.41 -3.21 -4.38
CA ASP A 79 3.04 -4.35 -5.08
C ASP A 79 4.37 -4.72 -4.43
N ASP A 80 5.19 -3.73 -4.09
CA ASP A 80 6.46 -3.96 -3.40
C ASP A 80 6.23 -4.57 -2.01
N LEU A 81 5.28 -4.04 -1.23
CA LEU A 81 4.85 -4.64 0.04
C LEU A 81 4.45 -6.12 -0.14
N ALA A 82 3.66 -6.44 -1.17
CA ALA A 82 3.24 -7.81 -1.43
C ALA A 82 4.42 -8.73 -1.81
N ALA A 83 5.39 -8.23 -2.59
CA ALA A 83 6.59 -8.97 -2.95
C ALA A 83 7.51 -9.20 -1.75
N GLU A 84 7.67 -8.20 -0.89
CA GLU A 84 8.49 -8.28 0.31
C GLU A 84 7.91 -9.24 1.35
N VAL A 85 6.59 -9.25 1.54
CA VAL A 85 5.91 -10.21 2.43
C VAL A 85 6.11 -11.64 1.93
N GLU A 86 6.09 -11.87 0.61
CA GLU A 86 6.41 -13.18 0.03
C GLU A 86 7.87 -13.57 0.30
N ALA A 87 8.81 -12.65 0.09
CA ALA A 87 10.23 -12.90 0.36
C ALA A 87 10.48 -13.23 1.84
N LEU A 88 9.81 -12.54 2.76
CA LEU A 88 9.86 -12.84 4.20
C LEU A 88 9.31 -14.22 4.53
N LYS A 89 8.22 -14.63 3.87
CA LYS A 89 7.64 -15.97 4.04
C LYS A 89 8.60 -17.06 3.55
N GLU A 90 9.23 -16.88 2.40
CA GLU A 90 10.26 -17.79 1.90
C GLU A 90 11.47 -17.86 2.84
N ALA A 91 11.92 -16.72 3.36
CA ALA A 91 13.01 -16.63 4.32
C ALA A 91 12.69 -17.36 5.64
N ALA A 92 11.47 -17.17 6.16
CA ALA A 92 11.01 -17.87 7.36
C ALA A 92 10.95 -19.39 7.13
N ALA A 93 10.51 -19.85 5.95
CA ALA A 93 10.53 -21.26 5.59
C ALA A 93 11.96 -21.83 5.53
N ALA A 94 12.91 -21.10 4.93
CA ALA A 94 14.31 -21.49 4.88
C ALA A 94 14.94 -21.56 6.29
N GLU A 95 14.61 -20.61 7.17
CA GLU A 95 15.07 -20.60 8.56
C GLU A 95 14.49 -21.77 9.37
N ARG A 96 13.22 -22.11 9.19
CA ARG A 96 12.60 -23.30 9.81
C ARG A 96 13.33 -24.58 9.39
N GLU A 97 13.62 -24.73 8.10
CA GLU A 97 14.34 -25.89 7.57
C GLU A 97 15.80 -25.96 8.09
N ARG A 98 16.46 -24.81 8.23
CA ARG A 98 17.80 -24.72 8.84
C ARG A 98 17.78 -25.18 10.30
N ARG A 99 16.85 -24.67 11.12
CA ARG A 99 16.71 -25.07 12.53
C ARG A 99 16.41 -26.56 12.66
N ARG A 100 15.57 -27.13 11.79
CA ARG A 100 15.30 -28.57 11.71
C ARG A 100 16.58 -29.38 11.45
N LYS A 101 17.37 -29.02 10.44
CA LYS A 101 18.63 -29.71 10.12
C LYS A 101 19.66 -29.60 11.24
N ALA A 102 19.76 -28.43 11.87
CA ALA A 102 20.65 -28.20 13.02
C ALA A 102 20.28 -29.10 14.20
N LYS A 103 18.98 -29.20 14.51
CA LYS A 103 18.46 -30.10 15.55
C LYS A 103 18.74 -31.57 15.24
N GLU A 104 18.48 -32.02 14.01
CA GLU A 104 18.77 -33.40 13.60
C GLU A 104 20.27 -33.73 13.67
N TRP A 105 21.14 -32.77 13.36
CA TRP A 105 22.58 -32.93 13.53
C TRP A 105 22.95 -33.03 15.01
N ALA A 106 22.40 -32.17 15.87
CA ALA A 106 22.63 -32.21 17.32
C ALA A 106 22.18 -33.54 17.95
N ASP A 107 20.97 -34.02 17.61
CA ASP A 107 20.43 -35.30 18.10
C ASP A 107 21.29 -36.50 17.67
N ARG A 108 21.86 -36.47 16.46
CA ARG A 108 22.80 -37.50 16.00
C ARG A 108 24.09 -37.45 16.78
N GLN A 109 24.66 -36.25 16.97
CA GLN A 109 25.89 -36.09 17.75
C GLN A 109 25.69 -36.53 19.20
N GLU A 110 24.55 -36.25 19.84
CA GLU A 110 24.26 -36.71 21.21
C GLU A 110 24.15 -38.25 21.29
N LYS A 111 23.44 -38.87 20.35
CA LYS A 111 23.33 -40.34 20.27
C LYS A 111 24.67 -41.02 19.96
N GLU A 112 25.46 -40.43 19.07
CA GLU A 112 26.80 -40.93 18.75
C GLU A 112 27.77 -40.68 19.91
N TRP A 113 27.76 -39.52 20.56
CA TRP A 113 28.61 -39.19 21.70
C TRP A 113 28.29 -40.03 22.95
N ALA A 114 27.02 -40.39 23.18
CA ALA A 114 26.63 -41.37 24.20
C ALA A 114 27.22 -42.77 23.95
N ILE A 115 27.51 -43.13 22.70
CA ILE A 115 28.16 -44.40 22.30
C ILE A 115 29.70 -44.24 22.22
N LYS A 116 30.20 -43.03 21.91
CA LYS A 116 31.60 -42.72 21.59
C LYS A 116 32.41 -42.13 22.75
N SER A 117 31.79 -41.83 23.90
CA SER A 117 32.51 -41.47 25.13
C SER A 117 33.53 -42.53 25.58
N TRP A 118 33.42 -43.77 25.07
CA TRP A 118 34.39 -44.84 25.30
C TRP A 118 35.62 -44.79 24.36
N TRP A 119 35.62 -44.01 23.26
CA TRP A 119 36.65 -44.07 22.21
C TRP A 119 37.34 -42.76 21.77
N ASP A 120 36.83 -41.57 22.06
CA ASP A 120 37.22 -40.36 21.31
C ASP A 120 37.92 -39.26 22.13
N ASP A 121 39.14 -39.54 22.58
CA ASP A 121 40.14 -38.51 22.91
C ASP A 121 41.01 -38.14 21.68
N ARG A 122 40.61 -38.52 20.45
CA ARG A 122 41.57 -38.59 19.33
C ARG A 122 41.19 -38.07 17.94
N VAL A 123 39.94 -37.79 17.56
CA VAL A 123 39.70 -37.30 16.19
C VAL A 123 38.52 -36.32 16.10
N GLY A 124 38.79 -35.07 16.45
CA GLY A 124 37.85 -33.98 16.17
C GLY A 124 37.83 -33.64 14.68
N THR A 125 36.65 -33.64 14.07
CA THR A 125 36.06 -32.50 13.35
C THR A 125 34.80 -32.95 12.61
N ASP A 126 33.63 -32.78 13.23
CA ASP A 126 32.38 -32.59 12.48
C ASP A 126 31.81 -31.23 12.92
N LYS A 127 31.63 -30.31 11.98
CA LYS A 127 31.20 -28.93 12.28
C LYS A 127 29.68 -28.83 12.12
N PRO A 128 29.00 -28.03 12.95
CA PRO A 128 27.56 -27.82 12.80
C PRO A 128 27.24 -27.19 11.44
N PRO A 129 26.02 -27.40 10.90
CA PRO A 129 25.56 -26.72 9.70
C PRO A 129 25.69 -25.20 9.86
N VAL A 130 26.35 -24.54 8.91
CA VAL A 130 26.43 -23.07 8.86
C VAL A 130 25.03 -22.52 8.63
N GLY A 131 24.68 -21.44 9.33
CA GLY A 131 23.37 -20.85 9.17
C GLY A 131 23.14 -20.21 7.79
N ALA A 132 21.88 -20.06 7.40
CA ALA A 132 21.53 -19.27 6.22
C ALA A 132 21.96 -17.81 6.44
N GLU A 133 22.37 -17.13 5.38
CA GLU A 133 22.64 -15.69 5.46
C GLU A 133 21.38 -14.95 5.92
N HIS A 134 21.54 -13.99 6.82
CA HIS A 134 20.45 -13.14 7.28
C HIS A 134 19.87 -12.39 6.07
N VAL A 135 18.59 -12.61 5.77
CA VAL A 135 17.89 -11.84 4.72
C VAL A 135 17.74 -10.40 5.23
N PRO A 136 18.18 -9.37 4.48
CA PRO A 136 17.97 -7.99 4.87
C PRO A 136 16.49 -7.73 5.17
N MET A 137 16.19 -6.96 6.21
CA MET A 137 14.81 -6.58 6.49
C MET A 137 14.27 -5.76 5.31
N PRO A 138 13.09 -6.09 4.76
CA PRO A 138 12.51 -5.34 3.67
C PRO A 138 12.03 -3.95 4.11
N GLU A 139 12.08 -2.99 3.19
CA GLU A 139 11.51 -1.67 3.35
C GLU A 139 10.80 -1.30 2.04
N PRO A 140 9.44 -1.39 2.00
CA PRO A 140 8.70 -0.95 0.83
C PRO A 140 9.02 0.51 0.57
N HIS A 141 9.10 0.90 -0.71
CA HIS A 141 9.34 2.31 -1.00
C HIS A 141 8.18 3.17 -0.48
N ASP A 142 8.50 4.38 -0.04
CA ASP A 142 7.48 5.35 0.36
C ASP A 142 6.78 5.89 -0.90
N PRO A 143 5.46 5.69 -1.05
CA PRO A 143 4.71 6.27 -2.15
C PRO A 143 4.65 7.80 -2.00
N VAL A 144 4.71 8.50 -3.13
CA VAL A 144 4.57 9.95 -3.19
C VAL A 144 3.11 10.28 -3.47
N THR A 145 2.55 11.18 -2.67
CA THR A 145 1.23 11.77 -2.93
C THR A 145 1.36 13.25 -3.18
N THR A 146 0.51 13.76 -4.07
CA THR A 146 0.48 15.18 -4.41
C THR A 146 -0.57 15.86 -3.52
N PRO A 147 -0.21 16.87 -2.72
CA PRO A 147 -1.18 17.61 -1.94
C PRO A 147 -2.29 18.17 -2.83
N TRP A 148 -3.54 17.99 -2.42
CA TRP A 148 -4.66 18.62 -3.10
C TRP A 148 -4.52 20.15 -3.02
N SER A 149 -4.66 20.80 -4.17
CA SER A 149 -4.61 22.27 -4.25
C SER A 149 -6.02 22.81 -4.15
N GLU A 150 -6.29 23.56 -3.07
CA GLU A 150 -7.55 24.29 -2.96
C GLU A 150 -7.64 25.32 -4.09
N PRO A 151 -8.69 25.26 -4.93
CA PRO A 151 -8.77 26.15 -6.07
C PRO A 151 -9.00 27.60 -5.61
N ALA A 152 -7.99 28.44 -5.79
CA ALA A 152 -8.11 29.87 -5.51
C ALA A 152 -9.01 30.56 -6.55
N PRO A 153 -9.68 31.68 -6.22
CA PRO A 153 -10.37 32.49 -7.21
C PRO A 153 -9.42 32.94 -8.33
N GLY A 154 -9.91 32.92 -9.56
CA GLY A 154 -9.21 33.42 -10.74
C GLY A 154 -9.23 34.95 -10.83
N ALA A 155 -8.77 35.47 -11.98
CA ALA A 155 -8.67 36.91 -12.20
C ALA A 155 -10.05 37.57 -12.30
N ALA A 156 -10.15 38.82 -11.81
CA ALA A 156 -11.35 39.62 -11.96
C ALA A 156 -11.74 39.78 -13.45
N GLY A 157 -12.98 39.42 -13.79
CA GLY A 157 -13.49 39.41 -15.17
C GLY A 157 -13.25 38.10 -15.94
N GLY A 158 -12.57 37.11 -15.33
CA GLY A 158 -12.52 35.74 -15.83
C GLY A 158 -13.87 35.02 -15.68
N VAL A 159 -14.10 34.06 -16.57
CA VAL A 159 -15.31 33.24 -16.62
C VAL A 159 -14.92 31.80 -16.91
N SER A 160 -15.54 30.89 -16.17
CA SER A 160 -15.52 29.45 -16.44
C SER A 160 -16.88 29.00 -16.95
N SER A 161 -16.91 27.99 -17.82
CA SER A 161 -18.12 27.36 -18.32
C SER A 161 -18.12 25.88 -18.01
N ALA A 162 -19.24 25.25 -17.65
CA ALA A 162 -19.33 23.80 -17.51
C ALA A 162 -20.76 23.28 -17.70
N CYS A 163 -20.87 21.98 -17.97
CA CYS A 163 -22.10 21.22 -17.79
C CYS A 163 -22.14 20.69 -16.34
N PRO A 164 -23.07 21.14 -15.47
CA PRO A 164 -23.09 20.72 -14.08
C PRO A 164 -23.37 19.22 -13.91
N ASP A 165 -24.15 18.60 -14.81
CA ASP A 165 -24.49 17.19 -14.76
C ASP A 165 -23.24 16.30 -14.91
N ASP A 166 -22.28 16.70 -15.75
CA ASP A 166 -21.02 15.97 -15.93
C ASP A 166 -20.13 16.08 -14.68
N LEU A 167 -20.12 17.24 -14.00
CA LEU A 167 -19.40 17.44 -12.74
C LEU A 167 -20.03 16.61 -11.59
N ARG A 168 -21.37 16.51 -11.55
CA ARG A 168 -22.09 15.64 -10.62
C ARG A 168 -21.78 14.17 -10.87
N ALA A 169 -21.79 13.75 -12.13
CA ALA A 169 -21.44 12.38 -12.53
C ALA A 169 -20.00 12.03 -12.13
N TYR A 170 -19.03 12.93 -12.37
CA TYR A 170 -17.65 12.78 -11.90
C TYR A 170 -17.60 12.59 -10.38
N SER A 171 -18.22 13.50 -9.63
CA SER A 171 -18.20 13.49 -8.17
C SER A 171 -18.81 12.20 -7.59
N SER A 172 -19.92 11.73 -8.16
CA SER A 172 -20.57 10.48 -7.76
C SER A 172 -19.68 9.26 -8.02
N ASN A 173 -19.06 9.20 -9.20
CA ASN A 173 -18.19 8.08 -9.56
C ASN A 173 -16.92 8.04 -8.68
N VAL A 174 -16.28 9.19 -8.46
CA VAL A 174 -15.10 9.29 -7.58
C VAL A 174 -15.46 8.97 -6.13
N SER A 175 -16.62 9.38 -5.65
CA SER A 175 -17.08 9.03 -4.29
C SER A 175 -17.18 7.52 -4.09
N GLY A 176 -17.87 6.81 -4.98
CA GLY A 176 -17.98 5.35 -4.88
C GLY A 176 -16.63 4.63 -5.03
N ALA A 177 -15.74 5.18 -5.87
CA ALA A 177 -14.37 4.70 -6.00
C ALA A 177 -13.56 4.89 -4.70
N ASN A 178 -13.72 6.03 -4.02
CA ASN A 178 -13.10 6.30 -2.73
C ASN A 178 -13.63 5.37 -1.64
N ASP A 179 -14.93 5.12 -1.57
CA ASP A 179 -15.52 4.20 -0.57
C ASP A 179 -14.94 2.79 -0.65
N THR A 180 -14.67 2.33 -1.88
CA THR A 180 -14.00 1.05 -2.13
C THR A 180 -12.57 1.05 -1.58
N VAL A 181 -11.81 2.13 -1.81
CA VAL A 181 -10.45 2.30 -1.29
C VAL A 181 -10.44 2.36 0.24
N VAL A 182 -11.36 3.09 0.86
CA VAL A 182 -11.48 3.18 2.33
C VAL A 182 -11.74 1.81 2.95
N THR A 183 -12.64 1.04 2.36
CA THR A 183 -12.94 -0.33 2.83
C THR A 183 -11.74 -1.25 2.74
N GLN A 184 -11.02 -1.23 1.61
CA GLN A 184 -9.84 -2.06 1.40
C GLN A 184 -8.63 -1.61 2.21
N LYS A 185 -8.46 -0.29 2.41
CA LYS A 185 -7.48 0.28 3.34
C LYS A 185 -7.68 -0.25 4.76
N GLY A 186 -8.92 -0.26 5.26
CA GLY A 186 -9.21 -0.85 6.58
C GLY A 186 -8.86 -2.35 6.67
N THR A 187 -9.06 -3.09 5.58
CA THR A 187 -8.65 -4.51 5.50
C THR A 187 -7.12 -4.65 5.54
N LEU A 188 -6.41 -3.81 4.79
CA LEU A 188 -4.95 -3.77 4.77
C LEU A 188 -4.38 -3.42 6.16
N GLU A 189 -4.89 -2.38 6.80
CA GLU A 189 -4.44 -1.94 8.15
C GLU A 189 -4.65 -3.03 9.20
N GLY A 190 -5.78 -3.76 9.13
CA GLY A 190 -6.02 -4.95 9.95
C GLY A 190 -4.99 -6.04 9.69
N ALA A 191 -4.70 -6.35 8.42
CA ALA A 191 -3.72 -7.36 8.06
C ALA A 191 -2.28 -6.98 8.46
N ILE A 192 -1.92 -5.69 8.40
CA ILE A 192 -0.63 -5.15 8.88
C ILE A 192 -0.50 -5.40 10.40
N THR A 193 -1.57 -5.12 11.15
CA THR A 193 -1.59 -5.33 12.61
C THR A 193 -1.42 -6.81 12.95
N ASP A 194 -2.19 -7.68 12.30
CA ASP A 194 -2.13 -9.13 12.48
C ASP A 194 -0.74 -9.69 12.14
N PHE A 195 -0.11 -9.22 11.06
CA PHE A 195 1.24 -9.61 10.68
C PHE A 195 2.26 -9.17 11.74
N ALA A 196 2.19 -7.92 12.21
CA ALA A 196 3.10 -7.41 13.23
C ALA A 196 3.00 -8.20 14.56
N ASP A 197 1.79 -8.62 14.94
CA ASP A 197 1.54 -9.39 16.16
C ASP A 197 2.03 -10.84 16.05
N LYS A 198 1.85 -11.47 14.89
CA LYS A 198 2.10 -12.91 14.70
C LYS A 198 3.47 -13.25 14.10
N CYS A 199 4.16 -12.28 13.50
CA CYS A 199 5.41 -12.49 12.77
C CYS A 199 6.60 -11.76 13.39
N SER A 200 6.81 -11.91 14.71
CA SER A 200 7.91 -11.24 15.45
C SER A 200 9.33 -11.61 15.01
N TRP A 201 9.50 -12.63 14.17
CA TRP A 201 10.78 -12.99 13.56
C TRP A 201 11.30 -11.93 12.57
N CYS A 202 10.39 -11.16 11.97
CA CYS A 202 10.70 -10.11 11.01
C CYS A 202 9.95 -8.81 11.33
N LYS A 203 10.29 -7.75 10.62
CA LYS A 203 9.56 -6.48 10.65
C LYS A 203 9.41 -5.95 9.23
N ILE A 204 8.33 -5.21 9.01
CA ILE A 204 8.11 -4.46 7.78
C ILE A 204 7.63 -3.06 8.15
N ASN A 205 8.17 -2.04 7.49
CA ASN A 205 7.73 -0.67 7.71
C ASN A 205 6.64 -0.30 6.70
N THR A 206 5.42 -0.05 7.17
CA THR A 206 4.26 0.30 6.32
C THR A 206 3.77 1.73 6.57
N SER A 207 4.53 2.55 7.31
CA SER A 207 4.11 3.90 7.68
C SER A 207 3.93 4.81 6.46
N GLY A 208 4.81 4.70 5.45
CA GLY A 208 4.69 5.48 4.22
C GLY A 208 3.43 5.18 3.45
N ILE A 209 3.11 3.90 3.27
CA ILE A 209 1.91 3.43 2.58
C ILE A 209 0.63 3.90 3.30
N THR A 210 0.56 3.69 4.61
CA THR A 210 -0.62 4.08 5.41
C THR A 210 -0.82 5.60 5.44
N THR A 211 0.27 6.36 5.53
CA THR A 211 0.24 7.84 5.45
C THR A 211 -0.25 8.30 4.08
N ALA A 212 0.27 7.73 2.99
CA ALA A 212 -0.14 8.08 1.64
C ALA A 212 -1.61 7.74 1.36
N LEU A 213 -2.10 6.60 1.84
CA LEU A 213 -3.52 6.23 1.73
C LEU A 213 -4.42 7.23 2.47
N ALA A 214 -4.01 7.72 3.65
CA ALA A 214 -4.75 8.75 4.38
C ALA A 214 -4.74 10.11 3.65
N SER A 215 -3.59 10.51 3.08
CA SER A 215 -3.49 11.71 2.25
C SER A 215 -4.35 11.61 1.00
N PHE A 216 -4.31 10.48 0.31
CA PHE A 216 -5.14 10.21 -0.87
C PHE A 216 -6.63 10.31 -0.54
N GLU A 217 -7.09 9.70 0.55
CA GLU A 217 -8.49 9.79 0.99
C GLU A 217 -8.91 11.24 1.26
N THR A 218 -8.06 12.00 1.96
CA THR A 218 -8.32 13.41 2.28
C THR A 218 -8.39 14.27 1.01
N ASN A 219 -7.40 14.13 0.13
CA ASN A 219 -7.30 14.88 -1.13
C ASN A 219 -8.53 14.63 -2.01
N ASN A 220 -8.96 13.38 -2.14
CA ASN A 220 -10.09 13.03 -2.99
C ASN A 220 -11.45 13.41 -2.38
N THR A 221 -11.55 13.44 -1.05
CA THR A 221 -12.73 13.99 -0.37
C THR A 221 -12.85 15.49 -0.63
N ASN A 222 -11.74 16.22 -0.54
CA ASN A 222 -11.70 17.64 -0.84
C ASN A 222 -12.08 17.92 -2.30
N GLU A 223 -11.54 17.14 -3.25
CA GLU A 223 -11.89 17.25 -4.66
C GLU A 223 -13.39 17.04 -4.91
N VAL A 224 -13.98 15.97 -4.37
CA VAL A 224 -15.42 15.71 -4.52
C VAL A 224 -16.27 16.84 -3.94
N ASN A 225 -15.91 17.37 -2.78
CA ASN A 225 -16.64 18.48 -2.15
C ASN A 225 -16.55 19.76 -2.98
N TRP A 226 -15.35 20.06 -3.50
CA TRP A 226 -15.13 21.22 -4.34
C TRP A 226 -15.87 21.12 -5.68
N VAL A 227 -15.76 19.99 -6.41
CA VAL A 227 -16.45 19.80 -7.69
C VAL A 227 -17.97 19.89 -7.50
N ASN A 228 -18.52 19.35 -6.41
CA ASN A 228 -19.94 19.51 -6.10
C ASN A 228 -20.35 20.96 -5.82
N THR A 229 -19.46 21.77 -5.25
CA THR A 229 -19.68 23.20 -5.02
C THR A 229 -19.67 23.96 -6.34
N VAL A 230 -18.72 23.67 -7.23
CA VAL A 230 -18.64 24.24 -8.58
C VAL A 230 -19.87 23.88 -9.40
N ALA A 231 -20.29 22.60 -9.37
CA ALA A 231 -21.51 22.15 -10.04
C ALA A 231 -22.74 22.93 -9.56
N ALA A 232 -22.89 23.13 -8.25
CA ALA A 232 -23.99 23.93 -7.69
C ALA A 232 -23.98 25.39 -8.15
N ALA A 233 -22.80 25.99 -8.32
CA ALA A 233 -22.67 27.35 -8.84
C ALA A 233 -23.14 27.44 -10.31
N PHE A 234 -22.78 26.46 -11.14
CA PHE A 234 -23.26 26.38 -12.53
C PHE A 234 -24.77 26.13 -12.61
N GLU A 235 -25.30 25.22 -11.80
CA GLU A 235 -26.74 24.96 -11.69
C GLU A 235 -27.52 26.24 -11.32
N ALA A 236 -26.98 27.06 -10.41
CA ALA A 236 -27.58 28.33 -10.02
C ALA A 236 -27.53 29.39 -11.13
N ALA A 237 -26.54 29.32 -12.04
CA ALA A 237 -26.35 30.28 -13.12
C ALA A 237 -27.23 29.99 -14.35
N GLY A 238 -27.48 28.72 -14.69
CA GLY A 238 -28.25 28.37 -15.89
C GLY A 238 -29.08 27.08 -15.83
N GLY A 239 -29.17 26.41 -14.68
CA GLY A 239 -29.98 25.19 -14.51
C GLY A 239 -29.20 23.89 -14.73
N SER A 240 -29.86 22.75 -14.48
CA SER A 240 -29.29 21.41 -14.68
C SER A 240 -29.24 21.03 -16.17
N GLY A 241 -28.20 20.33 -16.59
CA GLY A 241 -28.05 19.83 -17.97
C GLY A 241 -27.80 20.88 -19.05
N GLU A 242 -27.69 22.18 -18.69
CA GLU A 242 -27.33 23.26 -19.61
C GLU A 242 -25.91 23.76 -19.31
N ILE A 243 -25.15 24.05 -20.36
CA ILE A 243 -23.83 24.69 -20.22
C ILE A 243 -24.06 26.11 -19.70
N SER A 244 -23.46 26.40 -18.56
CA SER A 244 -23.60 27.68 -17.88
C SER A 244 -22.24 28.31 -17.64
N GLU A 245 -22.22 29.64 -17.46
CA GLU A 245 -21.01 30.42 -17.17
C GLU A 245 -21.06 31.00 -15.75
N VAL A 246 -19.93 30.93 -15.04
CA VAL A 246 -19.75 31.55 -13.71
C VAL A 246 -18.49 32.40 -13.71
N SER A 247 -18.48 33.46 -12.89
CA SER A 247 -17.28 34.28 -12.75
C SER A 247 -16.19 33.53 -11.97
N ASP A 248 -14.95 33.67 -12.42
CA ASP A 248 -13.78 33.14 -11.73
C ASP A 248 -13.42 33.96 -10.48
N ALA A 249 -14.04 35.12 -10.26
CA ALA A 249 -13.69 36.05 -9.19
C ALA A 249 -14.38 35.78 -7.84
N ALA A 250 -15.24 34.75 -7.78
CA ALA A 250 -16.09 34.41 -6.64
C ALA A 250 -15.45 33.33 -5.76
#